data_AF-A0A3Q1GXA2-F1
#
_entry.id   AF-A0A3Q1GXA2-F1
#
_cell.length_a   1.000
_cell.length_b   1.000
_cell.length_c   1.000
_cell.angle_alpha   90.00
_cell.angle_beta   90.00
_cell.angle_gamma   90.00
#
_symmetry.space_group_name_H-M   'P 1'
#
loop_
_entity.id
_entity.type
_entity.pdbx_description
1 polymer ?
#
loop_
_entity_poly.entity_id
_entity_poly.type
_entity_poly.pdbx_seq_one_letter_code
_entity_poly.pdbx_strand_id
1 'polypeptide(L)'
;MTELMDPISSRLVLILPLFSLGFGDQLLSEMFGSLQSPNFPDPYPRETDLRWNISVPDGFQIKLYFSHFDLEPSYLCEYDYVKVEAEGEVLALFCGREDSDTESVPSQQIITSPRNFLSLQFSSDFSNEERFSGFMAHYSAVDVDECSDQRDEDLLCDHFCHNYIGGYYCSCRYGYLLHSDNRTCRVECSGGVFRERSGVLSSVDFPSPYPKSSECSYRIEVDEGFKLRLQFDSSFDVEDHPDVSCPYDYVKIQAGSSEFGPFCGNRSPGTIETSSNVVNVQFNSDNSGENTGWRLTYTAIGSQCPVPEAPPNVLMNPVQSEYSFKDHVLFTCEPGYRLLQDGEFLDHLQINCLVDGSWSGRPPRCQKTDSRRKRRSLSTVLANHSLD
;
A
#
# COMPACT_ATOMS: atom_id res chain seq x y z
N MET A 1 -5.82 -19.51 66.22
CA MET A 1 -6.66 -18.45 65.64
C MET A 1 -6.47 -18.54 64.14
N THR A 2 -6.99 -19.53 63.40
CA THR A 2 -8.35 -20.11 63.37
C THR A 2 -9.43 -19.06 63.47
N GLU A 3 -9.94 -18.64 62.32
CA GLU A 3 -11.37 -18.53 61.94
C GLU A 3 -11.38 -18.21 60.42
N LEU A 4 -11.65 -19.19 59.55
CA LEU A 4 -12.94 -19.77 59.15
C LEU A 4 -13.57 -19.02 57.96
N MET A 5 -13.53 -19.73 56.82
CA MET A 5 -14.39 -19.55 55.65
C MET A 5 -15.86 -19.61 56.06
N ASP A 6 -16.71 -18.82 55.41
CA ASP A 6 -18.11 -19.16 55.12
C ASP A 6 -18.72 -18.19 54.07
N PRO A 7 -19.82 -18.58 53.38
CA PRO A 7 -19.76 -18.73 51.93
C PRO A 7 -20.60 -17.71 51.14
N ILE A 8 -20.33 -17.69 49.84
CA ILE A 8 -21.07 -16.96 48.82
C ILE A 8 -22.53 -17.42 48.84
N SER A 9 -23.42 -16.49 49.19
CA SER A 9 -24.87 -16.64 49.09
C SER A 9 -25.28 -16.82 47.63
N SER A 10 -25.46 -18.06 47.18
CA SER A 10 -26.24 -18.39 45.98
C SER A 10 -27.66 -17.85 46.12
N ARG A 11 -27.94 -16.70 45.50
CA ARG A 11 -29.31 -16.28 45.25
C ARG A 11 -29.88 -17.17 44.15
N LEU A 12 -30.53 -18.25 44.58
CA LEU A 12 -31.45 -19.02 43.75
C LEU A 12 -32.61 -18.09 43.36
N VAL A 13 -32.55 -17.52 42.16
CA VAL A 13 -33.72 -16.84 41.57
C VAL A 13 -34.68 -17.94 41.12
N LEU A 14 -35.59 -18.31 42.02
CA LEU A 14 -36.78 -19.08 41.68
C LEU A 14 -37.64 -18.22 40.77
N ILE A 15 -37.51 -18.41 39.46
CA ILE A 15 -38.47 -17.90 38.48
C ILE A 15 -39.71 -18.80 38.61
N LEU A 16 -40.71 -18.34 39.36
CA LEU A 16 -42.06 -18.88 39.31
C LEU A 16 -42.63 -18.66 37.90
N PRO A 17 -43.42 -19.60 37.33
CA PRO A 17 -43.95 -19.44 36.00
C PRO A 17 -45.08 -18.40 36.05
N LEU A 18 -44.78 -17.19 35.58
CA LEU A 18 -45.81 -16.27 35.13
C LEU A 18 -46.33 -16.83 33.80
N PHE A 19 -47.44 -17.56 33.86
CA PHE A 19 -48.31 -17.75 32.70
C PHE A 19 -48.81 -16.37 32.28
N SER A 20 -48.06 -15.76 31.36
CA SER A 20 -48.43 -14.58 30.61
C SER A 20 -48.87 -15.04 29.24
N LEU A 21 -50.18 -15.15 29.04
CA LEU A 21 -50.80 -15.12 27.72
C LEU A 21 -50.43 -13.77 27.07
N GLY A 22 -49.54 -13.79 26.07
CA GLY A 22 -49.14 -12.60 25.33
C GLY A 22 -48.17 -12.95 24.21
N PHE A 23 -48.66 -12.84 22.97
CA PHE A 23 -47.89 -12.76 21.73
C PHE A 23 -46.61 -11.92 21.90
N GLY A 24 -45.47 -12.40 21.45
CA GLY A 24 -44.28 -11.55 21.41
C GLY A 24 -43.01 -12.26 20.98
N ASP A 25 -42.42 -11.77 19.90
CA ASP A 25 -41.04 -12.04 19.50
C ASP A 25 -40.10 -11.93 20.71
N GLN A 26 -39.38 -13.00 21.02
CA GLN A 26 -38.39 -13.02 22.08
C GLN A 26 -37.01 -12.70 21.51
N LEU A 27 -36.41 -11.59 21.92
CA LEU A 27 -35.02 -11.27 21.60
C LEU A 27 -34.06 -11.95 22.59
N LEU A 28 -33.08 -12.68 22.07
CA LEU A 28 -32.04 -13.38 22.82
C LEU A 28 -30.67 -12.85 22.41
N SER A 29 -29.90 -12.37 23.38
CA SER A 29 -28.59 -11.73 23.16
C SER A 29 -27.40 -12.48 23.76
N GLU A 30 -27.66 -13.66 24.35
CA GLU A 30 -26.61 -14.47 24.96
C GLU A 30 -25.77 -15.20 23.90
N MET A 31 -24.49 -15.43 24.19
CA MET A 31 -23.55 -16.08 23.27
C MET A 31 -23.87 -17.56 23.01
N PHE A 32 -24.72 -18.18 23.82
CA PHE A 32 -25.23 -19.53 23.61
C PHE A 32 -26.55 -19.68 24.34
N GLY A 33 -27.36 -20.64 23.91
CA GLY A 33 -28.64 -20.90 24.55
C GLY A 33 -29.31 -22.16 24.03
N SER A 34 -30.46 -22.48 24.63
CA SER A 34 -31.30 -23.60 24.22
C SER A 34 -32.72 -23.12 24.05
N LEU A 35 -33.39 -23.59 23.00
CA LEU A 35 -34.76 -23.27 22.63
C LEU A 35 -35.55 -24.57 22.62
N GLN A 36 -36.78 -24.51 23.10
CA GLN A 36 -37.65 -25.67 23.14
C GLN A 36 -39.07 -25.29 22.76
N SER A 37 -39.78 -26.22 22.13
CA SER A 37 -41.23 -26.11 21.97
C SER A 37 -41.92 -26.00 23.33
N PRO A 38 -43.11 -25.40 23.41
CA PRO A 38 -43.84 -25.33 24.67
C PRO A 38 -44.12 -26.73 25.22
N ASN A 39 -44.05 -26.85 26.55
CA ASN A 39 -44.24 -28.09 27.31
C ASN A 39 -43.17 -29.19 27.10
N PHE A 40 -42.17 -29.01 26.23
CA PHE A 40 -41.13 -30.02 26.00
C PHE A 40 -40.57 -30.56 27.34
N PRO A 41 -40.49 -31.88 27.55
CA PRO A 41 -40.64 -32.97 26.55
C PRO A 41 -42.09 -33.47 26.32
N ASP A 42 -43.08 -32.87 26.98
CA ASP A 42 -44.49 -33.20 26.75
C ASP A 42 -44.99 -32.58 25.43
N PRO A 43 -46.11 -33.08 24.87
CA PRO A 43 -46.62 -32.59 23.59
C PRO A 43 -46.92 -31.09 23.56
N TYR A 44 -46.58 -30.44 22.46
CA TYR A 44 -46.80 -29.00 22.28
C TYR A 44 -48.30 -28.69 22.07
N PRO A 45 -48.75 -27.48 22.42
CA PRO A 45 -50.13 -27.05 22.22
C PRO A 45 -50.38 -26.61 20.77
N ARG A 46 -51.61 -26.84 20.29
CA ARG A 46 -52.13 -26.30 19.01
C ARG A 46 -52.24 -24.77 19.02
N GLU A 47 -52.39 -24.18 17.84
CA GLU A 47 -52.56 -22.74 17.60
C GLU A 47 -51.47 -21.88 18.26
N THR A 48 -50.24 -22.39 18.26
CA THR A 48 -49.06 -21.73 18.80
C THR A 48 -48.31 -21.03 17.68
N ASP A 49 -47.88 -19.80 17.92
CA ASP A 49 -46.91 -19.09 17.08
C ASP A 49 -45.88 -18.42 17.98
N LEU A 50 -44.63 -18.85 17.88
CA LEU A 50 -43.52 -18.37 18.68
C LEU A 50 -42.36 -18.00 17.77
N ARG A 51 -41.73 -16.85 18.05
CA ARG A 51 -40.54 -16.40 17.35
C ARG A 51 -39.45 -16.06 18.34
N TRP A 52 -38.26 -16.63 18.12
CA TRP A 52 -37.03 -16.29 18.81
C TRP A 52 -36.09 -15.59 17.85
N ASN A 53 -35.77 -14.34 18.14
CA ASN A 53 -34.78 -13.56 17.42
C ASN A 53 -33.47 -13.64 18.20
N ILE A 54 -32.48 -14.33 17.66
CA ILE A 54 -31.15 -14.49 18.24
C ILE A 54 -30.24 -13.45 17.60
N SER A 55 -29.63 -12.60 18.43
CA SER A 55 -28.68 -11.58 17.99
C SER A 55 -27.41 -11.69 18.84
N VAL A 56 -26.27 -11.85 18.18
CA VAL A 56 -24.95 -11.88 18.82
C VAL A 56 -24.17 -10.63 18.44
N PRO A 57 -23.07 -10.29 19.13
CA PRO A 57 -22.22 -9.16 18.72
C PRO A 57 -21.74 -9.28 17.27
N ASP A 58 -21.39 -8.15 16.65
CA ASP A 58 -20.70 -8.14 15.35
C ASP A 58 -19.38 -8.92 15.45
N GLY A 59 -18.92 -9.50 14.34
CA GLY A 59 -17.77 -10.41 14.30
C GLY A 59 -18.11 -11.87 14.67
N PHE A 60 -19.38 -12.18 14.93
CA PHE A 60 -19.84 -13.54 15.19
C PHE A 60 -20.93 -13.99 14.21
N GLN A 61 -20.98 -15.30 13.99
CA GLN A 61 -22.09 -16.03 13.39
C GLN A 61 -22.76 -16.94 14.42
N ILE A 62 -23.98 -17.36 14.14
CA ILE A 62 -24.79 -18.22 14.99
C ILE A 62 -24.82 -19.60 14.35
N LYS A 63 -24.35 -20.61 15.07
CA LYS A 63 -24.60 -22.02 14.73
C LYS A 63 -25.79 -22.52 15.53
N LEU A 64 -26.74 -23.12 14.85
CA LEU A 64 -27.96 -23.73 15.40
C LEU A 64 -28.01 -25.20 15.01
N TYR A 65 -28.34 -26.07 15.95
CA TYR A 65 -28.63 -27.48 15.69
C TYR A 65 -29.75 -27.98 16.60
N PHE A 66 -30.40 -29.07 16.21
CA PHE A 66 -31.48 -29.68 16.97
C PHE A 66 -30.98 -30.97 17.62
N SER A 67 -31.18 -31.11 18.93
CA SER A 67 -30.91 -32.36 19.66
C SER A 67 -32.14 -33.27 19.71
N HIS A 68 -33.33 -32.71 19.50
CA HIS A 68 -34.59 -33.43 19.38
C HIS A 68 -35.52 -32.74 18.38
N PHE A 69 -36.24 -33.50 17.57
CA PHE A 69 -37.22 -32.99 16.62
C PHE A 69 -38.32 -34.03 16.34
N ASP A 70 -39.57 -33.67 16.62
CA ASP A 70 -40.77 -34.50 16.44
C ASP A 70 -41.97 -33.58 16.27
N LEU A 71 -42.31 -33.25 15.02
CA LEU A 71 -43.44 -32.38 14.66
C LEU A 71 -44.43 -33.12 13.77
N GLU A 72 -45.64 -32.58 13.63
CA GLU A 72 -46.62 -33.07 12.66
C GLU A 72 -46.07 -32.97 11.21
N PRO A 73 -46.11 -34.06 10.43
CA PRO A 73 -45.70 -34.03 9.03
C PRO A 73 -46.82 -33.46 8.15
N SER A 74 -46.46 -32.64 7.17
CA SER A 74 -47.39 -32.14 6.15
C SER A 74 -46.63 -31.80 4.87
N TYR A 75 -47.35 -31.80 3.74
CA TYR A 75 -46.76 -31.47 2.44
C TYR A 75 -46.11 -30.07 2.49
N LEU A 76 -44.79 -29.99 2.29
CA LEU A 76 -44.03 -28.74 2.38
C LEU A 76 -44.17 -27.99 3.72
N CYS A 77 -44.47 -28.72 4.80
CA CYS A 77 -44.62 -28.18 6.15
C CYS A 77 -45.70 -27.07 6.27
N GLU A 78 -46.82 -27.23 5.57
CA GLU A 78 -47.94 -26.29 5.57
C GLU A 78 -48.73 -26.24 6.88
N TYR A 79 -48.68 -27.29 7.71
CA TYR A 79 -49.35 -27.35 9.02
C TYR A 79 -48.39 -26.87 10.12
N ASP A 80 -47.76 -27.80 10.83
CA ASP A 80 -46.80 -27.49 11.90
C ASP A 80 -45.38 -27.39 11.33
N TYR A 81 -44.64 -26.35 11.73
CA TYR A 81 -43.27 -26.16 11.25
C TYR A 81 -42.35 -25.44 12.22
N VAL A 82 -41.05 -25.67 12.03
CA VAL A 82 -39.98 -24.80 12.49
C VAL A 82 -39.31 -24.16 11.28
N LYS A 83 -39.31 -22.83 11.23
CA LYS A 83 -38.70 -22.03 10.17
C LYS A 83 -37.52 -21.26 10.73
N VAL A 84 -36.38 -21.36 10.05
CA VAL A 84 -35.15 -20.64 10.41
C VAL A 84 -34.82 -19.65 9.30
N GLU A 85 -34.74 -18.37 9.66
CA GLU A 85 -34.59 -17.25 8.73
C GLU A 85 -33.41 -16.36 9.15
N ALA A 86 -32.70 -15.79 8.19
CA ALA A 86 -31.71 -14.74 8.43
C ALA A 86 -31.81 -13.69 7.32
N GLU A 87 -31.81 -12.41 7.68
CA GLU A 87 -31.81 -11.30 6.70
C GLU A 87 -32.95 -11.33 5.68
N GLY A 88 -34.08 -11.96 6.01
CA GLY A 88 -35.24 -12.11 5.12
C GLY A 88 -35.20 -13.35 4.22
N GLU A 89 -34.11 -14.12 4.25
CA GLU A 89 -33.97 -15.39 3.54
C GLU A 89 -34.31 -16.56 4.47
N VAL A 90 -35.06 -17.53 3.96
CA VAL A 90 -35.37 -18.78 4.68
C VAL A 90 -34.19 -19.72 4.52
N LEU A 91 -33.44 -19.93 5.60
CA LEU A 91 -32.30 -20.85 5.62
C LEU A 91 -32.75 -22.31 5.71
N ALA A 92 -33.85 -22.56 6.42
CA ALA A 92 -34.45 -23.89 6.53
C ALA A 92 -35.92 -23.84 6.95
N LEU A 93 -36.68 -24.85 6.53
CA LEU A 93 -38.05 -25.13 6.95
C LEU A 93 -38.16 -26.62 7.28
N PHE A 94 -38.60 -26.93 8.50
CA PHE A 94 -38.63 -28.31 8.99
C PHE A 94 -39.99 -28.70 9.58
N CYS A 95 -40.38 -29.95 9.40
CA CYS A 95 -41.56 -30.60 9.98
C CYS A 95 -41.41 -32.13 9.95
N GLY A 96 -42.31 -32.85 10.59
CA GLY A 96 -42.29 -34.32 10.61
C GLY A 96 -41.29 -34.93 11.60
N ARG A 97 -41.03 -36.24 11.43
CA ARG A 97 -40.16 -37.07 12.30
C ARG A 97 -38.96 -37.69 11.57
N GLU A 98 -39.15 -38.00 10.29
CA GLU A 98 -38.14 -38.60 9.41
C GLU A 98 -38.19 -37.88 8.06
N ASP A 99 -37.06 -37.81 7.36
CA ASP A 99 -36.97 -37.16 6.05
C ASP A 99 -37.81 -37.90 5.00
N SER A 100 -38.45 -37.15 4.09
CA SER A 100 -39.21 -37.70 2.97
C SER A 100 -39.08 -36.84 1.70
N ASP A 101 -39.78 -37.20 0.61
CA ASP A 101 -39.81 -36.39 -0.61
C ASP A 101 -40.52 -35.03 -0.40
N THR A 102 -41.32 -34.88 0.65
CA THR A 102 -42.19 -33.71 0.91
C THR A 102 -41.99 -33.07 2.27
N GLU A 103 -41.28 -33.74 3.19
CA GLU A 103 -40.92 -33.28 4.53
C GLU A 103 -39.40 -33.25 4.72
N SER A 104 -38.93 -32.28 5.51
CA SER A 104 -37.52 -32.13 5.86
C SER A 104 -37.38 -32.06 7.38
N VAL A 105 -36.49 -32.88 7.96
CA VAL A 105 -36.11 -32.79 9.38
C VAL A 105 -34.67 -32.31 9.51
N PRO A 106 -34.31 -31.63 10.62
CA PRO A 106 -32.96 -31.07 10.77
C PRO A 106 -31.86 -32.14 10.86
N SER A 107 -32.16 -33.35 11.34
CA SER A 107 -31.18 -34.44 11.48
C SER A 107 -29.88 -33.97 12.17
N GLN A 108 -28.71 -34.23 11.58
CA GLN A 108 -27.40 -33.75 12.05
C GLN A 108 -26.96 -32.41 11.40
N GLN A 109 -27.87 -31.73 10.70
CA GLN A 109 -27.55 -30.48 10.03
C GLN A 109 -27.28 -29.36 11.04
N ILE A 110 -26.17 -28.65 10.82
CA ILE A 110 -25.86 -27.41 11.55
C ILE A 110 -26.18 -26.24 10.63
N ILE A 111 -27.09 -25.40 11.08
CA ILE A 111 -27.49 -24.18 10.36
C ILE A 111 -26.59 -23.06 10.85
N THR A 112 -25.89 -22.39 9.92
CA THR A 112 -25.01 -21.26 10.25
C THR A 112 -25.60 -20.00 9.66
N SER A 113 -25.78 -18.96 10.48
CA SER A 113 -26.25 -17.66 9.99
C SER A 113 -25.18 -16.98 9.12
N PRO A 114 -25.56 -16.18 8.11
CA PRO A 114 -24.63 -15.39 7.31
C PRO A 114 -23.87 -14.33 8.12
N ARG A 115 -24.56 -13.67 9.06
CA ARG A 115 -24.03 -12.64 9.97
C ARG A 115 -24.44 -12.92 11.42
N ASN A 116 -24.57 -11.89 12.24
CA ASN A 116 -24.82 -11.97 13.67
C ASN A 116 -26.30 -12.05 14.09
N PHE A 117 -27.20 -12.39 13.16
CA PHE A 117 -28.63 -12.49 13.42
C PHE A 117 -29.26 -13.77 12.83
N LEU A 118 -30.17 -14.38 13.60
CA LEU A 118 -30.93 -15.56 13.20
C LEU A 118 -32.33 -15.52 13.86
N SER A 119 -33.38 -15.78 13.09
CA SER A 119 -34.76 -15.90 13.60
C SER A 119 -35.22 -17.35 13.50
N LEU A 120 -35.73 -17.90 14.60
CA LEU A 120 -36.39 -19.21 14.63
C LEU A 120 -37.87 -19.00 14.94
N GLN A 121 -38.75 -19.46 14.05
CA GLN A 121 -40.19 -19.42 14.23
C GLN A 121 -40.73 -20.84 14.37
N PHE A 122 -41.54 -21.10 15.38
CA PHE A 122 -42.32 -22.31 15.54
C PHE A 122 -43.80 -21.98 15.40
N SER A 123 -44.49 -22.68 14.49
CA SER A 123 -45.93 -22.53 14.30
C SER A 123 -46.61 -23.89 14.36
N SER A 124 -47.76 -23.96 15.02
CA SER A 124 -48.65 -25.12 15.01
C SER A 124 -50.06 -24.73 14.60
N ASP A 125 -50.74 -25.56 13.82
CA ASP A 125 -52.08 -25.33 13.35
C ASP A 125 -53.15 -25.68 14.41
N PHE A 126 -54.43 -25.81 14.03
CA PHE A 126 -55.54 -26.09 14.94
C PHE A 126 -55.73 -27.58 15.29
N SER A 127 -55.04 -28.49 14.61
CA SER A 127 -55.19 -29.94 14.73
C SER A 127 -53.88 -30.62 15.10
N ASN A 128 -53.92 -31.45 16.14
CA ASN A 128 -52.88 -32.43 16.40
C ASN A 128 -53.59 -33.77 16.59
N GLU A 129 -53.82 -34.49 15.49
CA GLU A 129 -54.48 -35.80 15.54
C GLU A 129 -53.62 -36.80 16.35
N GLU A 130 -52.29 -36.64 16.28
CA GLU A 130 -51.30 -37.34 17.09
C GLU A 130 -50.61 -36.42 18.12
N ARG A 131 -49.97 -37.02 19.13
CA ARG A 131 -49.20 -36.30 20.15
C ARG A 131 -47.73 -36.23 19.76
N PHE A 132 -47.28 -35.06 19.34
CA PHE A 132 -45.90 -34.77 18.97
C PHE A 132 -45.18 -34.03 20.08
N SER A 133 -44.00 -34.51 20.47
CA SER A 133 -43.23 -33.99 21.61
C SER A 133 -42.49 -32.67 21.31
N GLY A 134 -42.38 -32.30 20.03
CA GLY A 134 -41.80 -31.04 19.59
C GLY A 134 -40.29 -31.09 19.45
N PHE A 135 -39.60 -30.00 19.82
CA PHE A 135 -38.16 -29.86 19.54
C PHE A 135 -37.36 -29.32 20.72
N MET A 136 -36.07 -29.66 20.70
CA MET A 136 -35.01 -29.05 21.51
C MET A 136 -33.88 -28.62 20.58
N ALA A 137 -33.60 -27.33 20.53
CA ALA A 137 -32.56 -26.73 19.73
C ALA A 137 -31.52 -26.04 20.61
N HIS A 138 -30.28 -26.00 20.13
CA HIS A 138 -29.17 -25.34 20.81
C HIS A 138 -28.48 -24.41 19.82
N TYR A 139 -28.13 -23.22 20.29
CA TYR A 139 -27.38 -22.27 19.50
C TYR A 139 -26.13 -21.79 20.23
N SER A 140 -25.12 -21.40 19.46
CA SER A 140 -23.89 -20.79 19.96
C SER A 140 -23.32 -19.80 18.96
N ALA A 141 -22.79 -18.70 19.46
CA ALA A 141 -21.98 -17.74 18.74
C ALA A 141 -20.62 -18.37 18.40
N VAL A 142 -20.19 -18.17 17.16
CA VAL A 142 -18.90 -18.62 16.65
C VAL A 142 -18.23 -17.42 16.01
N ASP A 143 -16.97 -17.21 16.39
CA ASP A 143 -16.10 -16.18 15.82
C ASP A 143 -16.02 -16.32 14.30
N VAL A 144 -16.15 -15.20 13.59
CA VAL A 144 -15.91 -15.14 12.16
C VAL A 144 -14.41 -14.94 11.98
N ASP A 145 -13.74 -15.83 11.25
CA ASP A 145 -12.33 -15.62 10.88
C ASP A 145 -12.25 -14.80 9.60
N GLU A 146 -12.20 -13.47 9.73
CA GLU A 146 -12.14 -12.55 8.57
C GLU A 146 -10.85 -12.72 7.75
N CYS A 147 -9.81 -13.34 8.30
CA CYS A 147 -8.57 -13.59 7.56
C CYS A 147 -8.64 -14.83 6.67
N SER A 148 -9.51 -15.78 6.99
CA SER A 148 -9.76 -16.98 6.19
C SER A 148 -10.96 -16.82 5.25
N ASP A 149 -11.81 -15.83 5.50
CA ASP A 149 -13.03 -15.57 4.76
C ASP A 149 -12.74 -14.82 3.45
N GLN A 150 -12.70 -15.56 2.33
CA GLN A 150 -12.47 -15.00 0.98
C GLN A 150 -13.72 -14.39 0.34
N ARG A 151 -14.81 -14.21 1.10
CA ARG A 151 -16.09 -13.74 0.54
C ARG A 151 -16.05 -12.29 0.04
N ASP A 152 -15.13 -11.46 0.55
CA ASP A 152 -14.95 -10.06 0.14
C ASP A 152 -13.45 -9.74 -0.07
N GLU A 153 -12.90 -10.01 -1.27
CA GLU A 153 -11.50 -9.71 -1.59
C GLU A 153 -11.16 -8.20 -1.45
N ASP A 154 -12.15 -7.32 -1.59
CA ASP A 154 -11.99 -5.86 -1.54
C ASP A 154 -11.89 -5.28 -0.10
N LEU A 155 -12.10 -6.09 0.94
CA LEU A 155 -12.15 -5.63 2.34
C LEU A 155 -11.05 -6.22 3.24
N LEU A 156 -10.12 -6.98 2.65
CA LEU A 156 -9.02 -7.63 3.36
C LEU A 156 -7.86 -6.66 3.66
N CYS A 157 -7.01 -7.07 4.61
CA CYS A 157 -5.81 -6.33 4.97
C CYS A 157 -4.78 -6.32 3.83
N ASP A 158 -4.14 -5.18 3.59
CA ASP A 158 -3.17 -4.99 2.51
C ASP A 158 -1.92 -5.87 2.66
N HIS A 159 -1.46 -6.10 3.90
CA HIS A 159 -0.27 -6.92 4.17
C HIS A 159 -0.54 -8.12 5.08
N PHE A 160 -0.85 -7.88 6.36
CA PHE A 160 -1.06 -8.95 7.33
C PHE A 160 -2.39 -8.77 8.03
N CYS A 161 -3.19 -9.83 8.06
CA CYS A 161 -4.44 -9.93 8.78
C CYS A 161 -4.25 -10.71 10.09
N HIS A 162 -4.85 -10.22 11.17
CA HIS A 162 -4.84 -10.86 12.48
C HIS A 162 -6.27 -11.02 13.00
N ASN A 163 -6.75 -12.26 13.04
CA ASN A 163 -8.05 -12.59 13.61
C ASN A 163 -7.97 -12.68 15.15
N TYR A 164 -9.01 -12.22 15.83
CA TYR A 164 -9.24 -12.41 17.26
C TYR A 164 -10.73 -12.60 17.54
N ILE A 165 -11.07 -13.09 18.73
CA ILE A 165 -12.47 -13.34 19.08
C ILE A 165 -13.28 -12.03 19.03
N GLY A 166 -14.19 -11.94 18.05
CA GLY A 166 -15.08 -10.80 17.81
C GLY A 166 -14.55 -9.76 16.82
N GLY A 167 -13.48 -10.05 16.06
CA GLY A 167 -13.06 -9.21 14.96
C GLY A 167 -11.63 -9.43 14.49
N TYR A 168 -11.14 -8.51 13.66
CA TYR A 168 -9.78 -8.57 13.11
C TYR A 168 -9.09 -7.20 13.12
N TYR A 169 -7.78 -7.21 12.91
CA TYR A 169 -7.02 -5.99 12.62
C TYR A 169 -5.90 -6.24 11.62
N CYS A 170 -5.50 -5.17 10.94
CA CYS A 170 -4.44 -5.20 9.94
C CYS A 170 -3.10 -4.69 10.50
N SER A 171 -2.01 -5.16 9.94
CA SER A 171 -0.67 -4.63 10.22
C SER A 171 0.21 -4.68 8.97
N CYS A 172 1.31 -3.94 8.99
CA CYS A 172 2.16 -3.72 7.82
C CYS A 172 3.55 -4.37 7.94
N ARG A 173 4.17 -4.62 6.78
CA ARG A 173 5.58 -5.01 6.67
C ARG A 173 6.50 -3.93 7.24
N TYR A 174 7.71 -4.32 7.59
CA TYR A 174 8.73 -3.37 8.06
C TYR A 174 8.98 -2.26 7.03
N GLY A 175 9.02 -1.01 7.48
CA GLY A 175 9.20 0.17 6.60
C GLY A 175 7.89 0.81 6.13
N TYR A 176 6.74 0.17 6.39
CA TYR A 176 5.41 0.67 6.08
C TYR A 176 4.68 1.11 7.34
N LEU A 177 3.68 1.98 7.16
CA LEU A 177 2.83 2.50 8.22
C LEU A 177 1.37 2.15 7.90
N LEU A 178 0.64 1.66 8.90
CA LEU A 178 -0.81 1.45 8.76
C LEU A 178 -1.49 2.80 8.54
N HIS A 179 -2.29 2.89 7.49
CA HIS A 179 -3.06 4.07 7.14
C HIS A 179 -4.26 4.27 8.09
N SER A 180 -4.91 5.43 8.01
CA SER A 180 -6.02 5.81 8.90
C SER A 180 -7.31 5.01 8.65
N ASP A 181 -7.40 4.31 7.52
CA ASP A 181 -8.45 3.34 7.22
C ASP A 181 -8.29 2.01 7.97
N ASN A 182 -7.20 1.86 8.75
CA ASN A 182 -6.81 0.64 9.48
C ASN A 182 -6.65 -0.61 8.60
N ARG A 183 -6.41 -0.43 7.30
CA ARG A 183 -6.33 -1.53 6.31
C ARG A 183 -5.13 -1.42 5.39
N THR A 184 -4.93 -0.27 4.75
CA THR A 184 -3.87 -0.09 3.77
C THR A 184 -2.54 0.28 4.42
N CYS A 185 -1.44 -0.06 3.75
CA CYS A 185 -0.10 0.19 4.24
C CYS A 185 0.60 1.24 3.37
N ARG A 186 0.78 2.44 3.92
CA ARG A 186 1.45 3.55 3.26
C ARG A 186 2.94 3.63 3.61
N VAL A 187 3.66 4.48 2.89
CA VAL A 187 5.09 4.77 3.16
C VAL A 187 5.33 6.28 3.34
N GLU A 188 6.43 6.62 4.02
CA GLU A 188 6.96 7.98 4.04
C GLU A 188 8.06 8.12 2.99
N CYS A 189 7.69 8.68 1.84
CA CYS A 189 8.53 8.81 0.64
C CYS A 189 8.74 10.28 0.24
N SER A 190 8.54 11.21 1.18
CA SER A 190 8.64 12.65 0.97
C SER A 190 9.84 13.25 1.71
N GLY A 191 10.44 14.28 1.14
CA GLY A 191 11.50 15.07 1.80
C GLY A 191 12.93 14.85 1.28
N GLY A 192 13.12 13.97 0.30
CA GLY A 192 14.41 13.80 -0.38
C GLY A 192 14.71 14.95 -1.34
N VAL A 193 15.90 15.56 -1.21
CA VAL A 193 16.42 16.55 -2.17
C VAL A 193 17.65 15.98 -2.89
N PHE A 194 17.54 15.80 -4.20
CA PHE A 194 18.54 15.23 -5.06
C PHE A 194 19.34 16.35 -5.75
N ARG A 195 20.64 16.44 -5.45
CA ARG A 195 21.52 17.51 -5.95
C ARG A 195 22.55 17.07 -6.98
N GLU A 196 22.68 15.76 -7.20
CA GLU A 196 23.60 15.20 -8.19
C GLU A 196 23.17 15.57 -9.61
N ARG A 197 24.13 15.72 -10.54
CA ARG A 197 23.85 16.06 -11.95
C ARG A 197 23.09 14.96 -12.70
N SER A 198 23.06 13.75 -12.18
CA SER A 198 22.26 12.66 -12.72
C SER A 198 21.82 11.72 -11.61
N GLY A 199 20.68 11.08 -11.78
CA GLY A 199 20.19 10.10 -10.82
C GLY A 199 18.98 9.34 -11.34
N VAL A 200 18.43 8.49 -10.48
CA VAL A 200 17.28 7.64 -10.76
C VAL A 200 16.23 7.88 -9.68
N LEU A 201 14.98 8.04 -10.09
CA LEU A 201 13.81 8.06 -9.21
C LEU A 201 12.83 6.97 -9.65
N SER A 202 12.09 6.42 -8.71
CA SER A 202 11.03 5.45 -9.01
C SER A 202 9.92 5.53 -7.96
N SER A 203 8.78 4.91 -8.27
CA SER A 203 7.87 4.48 -7.21
C SER A 203 8.61 3.56 -6.22
N VAL A 204 8.14 3.55 -4.97
CA VAL A 204 8.68 2.66 -3.94
C VAL A 204 8.45 1.22 -4.38
N ASP A 205 9.43 0.35 -4.11
CA ASP A 205 9.46 -1.08 -4.44
C ASP A 205 9.45 -1.46 -5.93
N PHE A 206 9.51 -0.49 -6.84
CA PHE A 206 9.60 -0.73 -8.29
C PHE A 206 10.68 -1.79 -8.62
N PRO A 207 10.37 -2.84 -9.40
CA PRO A 207 9.19 -3.00 -10.27
C PRO A 207 8.02 -3.76 -9.62
N SER A 208 8.00 -3.92 -8.30
CA SER A 208 6.86 -4.50 -7.58
C SER A 208 5.73 -3.48 -7.44
N PRO A 209 4.50 -3.91 -7.08
CA PRO A 209 3.39 -3.01 -6.84
C PRO A 209 3.75 -1.89 -5.85
N TYR A 210 3.37 -0.65 -6.17
CA TYR A 210 3.65 0.47 -5.30
C TYR A 210 2.74 0.47 -4.05
N PRO A 211 3.20 1.06 -2.93
CA PRO A 211 2.39 1.19 -1.73
C PRO A 211 1.11 2.01 -1.98
N LYS A 212 -0.02 1.50 -1.49
CA LYS A 212 -1.31 2.21 -1.48
C LYS A 212 -1.28 3.41 -0.52
N SER A 213 -2.22 4.33 -0.68
CA SER A 213 -2.50 5.47 0.21
C SER A 213 -1.26 6.30 0.54
N SER A 214 -0.40 6.50 -0.45
CA SER A 214 0.91 7.14 -0.28
C SER A 214 1.02 8.42 -1.09
N GLU A 215 1.63 9.44 -0.49
CA GLU A 215 1.92 10.73 -1.14
C GLU A 215 3.42 10.99 -1.11
N CYS A 216 4.06 10.74 -2.25
CA CYS A 216 5.50 10.87 -2.43
C CYS A 216 5.85 12.18 -3.11
N SER A 217 6.91 12.83 -2.60
CA SER A 217 7.46 14.05 -3.19
C SER A 217 8.98 13.98 -3.29
N TYR A 218 9.47 14.11 -4.51
CA TYR A 218 10.89 14.07 -4.84
C TYR A 218 11.31 15.42 -5.42
N ARG A 219 12.30 16.07 -4.82
CA ARG A 219 12.82 17.36 -5.31
C ARG A 219 14.22 17.19 -5.89
N ILE A 220 14.38 17.50 -7.16
CA ILE A 220 15.68 17.58 -7.83
C ILE A 220 16.09 19.05 -7.89
N GLU A 221 17.30 19.37 -7.42
CA GLU A 221 17.82 20.74 -7.34
C GLU A 221 19.30 20.74 -7.71
N VAL A 222 19.60 21.12 -8.96
CA VAL A 222 20.97 21.26 -9.46
C VAL A 222 21.38 22.73 -9.55
N ASP A 223 22.68 22.98 -9.76
CA ASP A 223 23.20 24.34 -9.85
C ASP A 223 22.48 25.20 -10.90
N GLU A 224 22.34 26.49 -10.61
CA GLU A 224 21.81 27.46 -11.59
C GLU A 224 22.63 27.45 -12.88
N GLY A 225 21.93 27.59 -14.02
CA GLY A 225 22.49 27.49 -15.36
C GLY A 225 22.35 26.12 -16.01
N PHE A 226 22.02 25.07 -15.24
CA PHE A 226 21.54 23.80 -15.79
C PHE A 226 20.02 23.80 -16.01
N LYS A 227 19.59 22.89 -16.87
CA LYS A 227 18.21 22.44 -17.03
C LYS A 227 18.14 20.95 -16.76
N LEU A 228 16.96 20.39 -16.53
CA LEU A 228 16.82 18.96 -16.29
C LEU A 228 16.13 18.27 -17.47
N ARG A 229 16.67 17.15 -17.91
CA ARG A 229 15.96 16.18 -18.76
C ARG A 229 15.58 14.99 -17.90
N LEU A 230 14.30 14.65 -17.93
CA LEU A 230 13.73 13.47 -17.29
C LEU A 230 13.43 12.46 -18.38
N GLN A 231 13.83 11.22 -18.18
CA GLN A 231 13.59 10.13 -19.12
C GLN A 231 12.93 8.99 -18.35
N PHE A 232 11.62 8.84 -18.55
CA PHE A 232 10.88 7.70 -18.03
C PHE A 232 11.25 6.43 -18.78
N ASP A 233 11.33 5.33 -18.05
CA ASP A 233 11.46 4.01 -18.65
C ASP A 233 10.21 3.67 -19.46
N SER A 234 10.35 2.72 -20.39
CA SER A 234 9.20 2.22 -21.16
C SER A 234 8.20 1.45 -20.29
N SER A 235 8.66 0.86 -19.18
CA SER A 235 7.80 0.25 -18.17
C SER A 235 7.17 1.35 -17.33
N PHE A 236 5.87 1.52 -17.49
CA PHE A 236 5.07 2.50 -16.78
C PHE A 236 3.68 1.91 -16.60
N ASP A 237 3.21 1.84 -15.37
CA ASP A 237 1.97 1.20 -15.00
C ASP A 237 1.44 1.86 -13.73
N VAL A 238 0.49 2.77 -13.89
CA VAL A 238 -0.12 3.55 -12.81
C VAL A 238 -1.63 3.51 -13.03
N GLU A 239 -2.41 3.27 -11.99
CA GLU A 239 -3.85 3.06 -12.12
C GLU A 239 -4.55 4.22 -12.86
N ASP A 240 -5.39 3.90 -13.85
CA ASP A 240 -6.10 4.86 -14.70
C ASP A 240 -7.58 4.54 -14.86
N HIS A 241 -8.28 5.44 -15.55
CA HIS A 241 -9.69 5.26 -15.90
C HIS A 241 -9.88 5.61 -17.39
N PRO A 242 -10.72 4.88 -18.14
CA PRO A 242 -10.91 5.13 -19.57
C PRO A 242 -11.48 6.52 -19.89
N ASP A 243 -12.38 7.03 -19.05
CA ASP A 243 -13.13 8.27 -19.33
C ASP A 243 -12.64 9.51 -18.57
N VAL A 244 -11.87 9.32 -17.49
CA VAL A 244 -11.44 10.39 -16.60
C VAL A 244 -9.92 10.33 -16.50
N SER A 245 -9.25 11.47 -16.69
CA SER A 245 -7.79 11.51 -16.67
C SER A 245 -7.27 11.32 -15.24
N CYS A 246 -6.68 10.16 -14.97
CA CYS A 246 -5.96 9.82 -13.74
C CYS A 246 -6.72 10.14 -12.44
N PRO A 247 -7.93 9.58 -12.23
CA PRO A 247 -8.74 9.89 -11.06
C PRO A 247 -8.25 9.18 -9.79
N TYR A 248 -7.56 8.06 -9.94
CA TYR A 248 -7.04 7.21 -8.87
C TYR A 248 -5.61 7.65 -8.53
N ASP A 249 -4.67 7.23 -9.38
CA ASP A 249 -3.25 7.41 -9.16
C ASP A 249 -2.63 8.29 -10.24
N TYR A 250 -1.56 9.02 -9.89
CA TYR A 250 -0.90 9.87 -10.86
C TYR A 250 0.52 10.27 -10.48
N VAL A 251 1.33 10.52 -11.51
CA VAL A 251 2.57 11.27 -11.42
C VAL A 251 2.36 12.70 -11.94
N LYS A 252 2.74 13.71 -11.17
CA LYS A 252 2.77 15.12 -11.59
C LYS A 252 4.19 15.66 -11.47
N ILE A 253 4.59 16.50 -12.43
CA ILE A 253 5.92 17.11 -12.44
C ILE A 253 5.76 18.62 -12.52
N GLN A 254 6.41 19.33 -11.61
CA GLN A 254 6.49 20.79 -11.62
C GLN A 254 7.96 21.20 -11.80
N ALA A 255 8.25 21.93 -12.87
CA ALA A 255 9.58 22.41 -13.21
C ALA A 255 9.56 23.93 -13.39
N GLY A 256 9.97 24.67 -12.36
CA GLY A 256 9.78 26.13 -12.32
C GLY A 256 8.29 26.49 -12.41
N SER A 257 7.91 27.23 -13.46
CA SER A 257 6.50 27.61 -13.72
C SER A 257 5.76 26.64 -14.65
N SER A 258 6.42 25.58 -15.13
CA SER A 258 5.83 24.60 -16.04
C SER A 258 5.36 23.37 -15.29
N GLU A 259 4.19 22.86 -15.65
CA GLU A 259 3.61 21.63 -15.11
C GLU A 259 3.43 20.59 -16.21
N PHE A 260 3.70 19.33 -15.88
CA PHE A 260 3.54 18.18 -16.75
C PHE A 260 2.73 17.10 -16.02
N GLY A 261 1.81 16.45 -16.74
CA GLY A 261 0.89 15.46 -16.21
C GLY A 261 -0.49 16.05 -15.87
N PRO A 262 -1.33 15.33 -15.08
CA PRO A 262 -1.04 14.04 -14.46
C PRO A 262 -0.76 12.93 -15.48
N PHE A 263 0.13 12.01 -15.13
CA PHE A 263 0.44 10.82 -15.91
C PHE A 263 -0.02 9.56 -15.17
N CYS A 264 -0.75 8.71 -15.89
CA CYS A 264 -1.24 7.40 -15.43
C CYS A 264 -1.40 6.46 -16.64
N GLY A 265 -1.84 5.24 -16.39
CA GLY A 265 -2.05 4.17 -17.36
C GLY A 265 -0.77 3.40 -17.65
N ASN A 266 -0.76 2.72 -18.80
CA ASN A 266 0.33 1.84 -19.21
C ASN A 266 1.29 2.45 -20.26
N ARG A 267 1.14 3.74 -20.57
CA ARG A 267 1.96 4.44 -21.57
C ARG A 267 2.89 5.43 -20.90
N SER A 268 4.18 5.15 -20.99
CA SER A 268 5.23 6.04 -20.49
C SER A 268 5.14 7.44 -21.11
N PRO A 269 5.31 8.52 -20.31
CA PRO A 269 5.44 9.89 -20.82
C PRO A 269 6.67 10.11 -21.71
N GLY A 270 7.65 9.20 -21.67
CA GLY A 270 8.89 9.31 -22.43
C GLY A 270 9.85 10.36 -21.86
N THR A 271 10.45 11.16 -22.75
CA THR A 271 11.45 12.17 -22.37
C THR A 271 10.81 13.55 -22.21
N ILE A 272 11.07 14.19 -21.07
CA ILE A 272 10.63 15.55 -20.75
C ILE A 272 11.87 16.42 -20.56
N GLU A 273 12.05 17.42 -21.41
CA GLU A 273 13.08 18.45 -21.24
C GLU A 273 12.48 19.66 -20.54
N THR A 274 13.03 20.02 -19.39
CA THR A 274 12.56 21.15 -18.59
C THR A 274 13.31 22.43 -18.92
N SER A 275 12.77 23.56 -18.46
CA SER A 275 13.42 24.87 -18.53
C SER A 275 14.06 25.29 -17.21
N SER A 276 14.07 24.43 -16.19
CA SER A 276 14.47 24.76 -14.82
C SER A 276 15.53 23.80 -14.28
N ASN A 277 16.39 24.32 -13.40
CA ASN A 277 17.33 23.55 -12.57
C ASN A 277 16.65 22.91 -11.35
N VAL A 278 15.37 23.21 -11.11
CA VAL A 278 14.57 22.68 -10.01
C VAL A 278 13.34 21.97 -10.54
N VAL A 279 13.15 20.72 -10.13
CA VAL A 279 12.00 19.88 -10.49
C VAL A 279 11.44 19.22 -9.24
N ASN A 280 10.13 19.33 -9.04
CA ASN A 280 9.40 18.54 -8.06
C ASN A 280 8.60 17.46 -8.80
N VAL A 281 8.81 16.20 -8.44
CA VAL A 281 8.02 15.05 -8.90
C VAL A 281 7.12 14.62 -7.75
N GLN A 282 5.82 14.61 -7.98
CA GLN A 282 4.81 14.16 -7.02
C GLN A 282 4.18 12.87 -7.55
N PHE A 283 4.02 11.88 -6.67
CA PHE A 283 3.30 10.65 -6.97
C PHE A 283 2.29 10.38 -5.86
N ASN A 284 1.02 10.24 -6.23
CA ASN A 284 -0.09 9.95 -5.32
C ASN A 284 -0.70 8.61 -5.72
N SER A 285 -0.91 7.74 -4.73
CA SER A 285 -1.64 6.49 -4.85
C SER A 285 -2.86 6.45 -3.92
N ASP A 286 -3.95 5.86 -4.39
CA ASP A 286 -5.19 5.66 -3.64
C ASP A 286 -5.16 4.35 -2.81
N ASN A 287 -6.32 3.93 -2.29
CA ASN A 287 -6.42 2.79 -1.38
C ASN A 287 -6.61 1.43 -2.09
N SER A 288 -6.41 1.36 -3.41
CA SER A 288 -6.56 0.16 -4.23
C SER A 288 -5.39 -0.01 -5.21
N GLY A 289 -5.50 -1.00 -6.11
CA GLY A 289 -4.51 -1.24 -7.16
C GLY A 289 -3.32 -2.13 -6.76
N GLU A 290 -2.77 -2.82 -7.77
CA GLU A 290 -1.54 -3.63 -7.67
C GLU A 290 -0.57 -3.26 -8.80
N ASN A 291 -0.68 -2.03 -9.32
CA ASN A 291 0.11 -1.56 -10.45
C ASN A 291 1.59 -1.40 -10.06
N THR A 292 2.47 -1.69 -11.01
CA THR A 292 3.92 -1.81 -10.79
C THR A 292 4.67 -0.49 -10.72
N GLY A 293 4.03 0.62 -11.12
CA GLY A 293 4.53 1.98 -10.97
C GLY A 293 5.42 2.46 -12.10
N TRP A 294 6.44 3.24 -11.74
CA TRP A 294 7.25 4.00 -12.69
C TRP A 294 8.71 4.10 -12.23
N ARG A 295 9.60 4.25 -13.20
CA ARG A 295 11.01 4.60 -12.98
C ARG A 295 11.42 5.64 -14.02
N LEU A 296 12.21 6.62 -13.60
CA LEU A 296 12.81 7.62 -14.47
C LEU A 296 14.28 7.85 -14.11
N THR A 297 15.05 8.24 -15.11
CA THR A 297 16.39 8.80 -14.93
C THR A 297 16.34 10.29 -15.20
N TYR A 298 17.13 11.06 -14.46
CA TYR A 298 17.27 12.50 -14.70
C TYR A 298 18.73 12.85 -14.99
N THR A 299 18.94 13.83 -15.85
CA THR A 299 20.26 14.37 -16.20
C THR A 299 20.21 15.89 -16.31
N ALA A 300 21.20 16.56 -15.72
CA ALA A 300 21.42 17.99 -15.87
C ALA A 300 22.01 18.28 -17.26
N ILE A 301 21.42 19.23 -17.96
CA ILE A 301 21.80 19.68 -19.29
C ILE A 301 22.27 21.13 -19.21
N GLY A 302 23.49 21.37 -19.64
CA GLY A 302 24.07 22.70 -19.76
C GLY A 302 24.11 23.17 -21.22
N SER A 303 24.32 24.46 -21.42
CA SER A 303 24.66 25.00 -22.75
C SER A 303 25.95 24.36 -23.27
N GLN A 304 25.97 23.95 -24.53
CA GLN A 304 27.16 23.38 -25.16
C GLN A 304 28.13 24.49 -25.57
N CYS A 305 29.42 24.27 -25.30
CA CYS A 305 30.50 25.11 -25.80
C CYS A 305 31.15 24.51 -27.05
N PRO A 306 31.61 25.33 -28.01
CA PRO A 306 32.32 24.83 -29.18
C PRO A 306 33.62 24.14 -28.75
N VAL A 307 33.98 23.03 -29.40
CA VAL A 307 35.24 22.33 -29.12
C VAL A 307 36.42 23.30 -29.35
N PRO A 308 37.26 23.58 -28.33
CA PRO A 308 38.39 24.49 -28.51
C PRO A 308 39.38 23.94 -29.54
N GLU A 309 39.76 24.77 -30.50
CA GLU A 309 40.89 24.44 -31.38
C GLU A 309 42.20 24.55 -30.58
N ALA A 310 43.02 23.50 -30.60
CA ALA A 310 44.35 23.51 -30.00
C ALA A 310 45.38 24.12 -30.97
N PRO A 311 46.00 25.27 -30.63
CA PRO A 311 47.10 25.81 -31.43
C PRO A 311 48.34 24.89 -31.39
N PRO A 312 49.31 25.06 -32.31
CA PRO A 312 50.51 24.22 -32.34
C PRO A 312 51.29 24.22 -31.02
N ASN A 313 51.76 23.05 -30.61
CA ASN A 313 52.52 22.79 -29.37
C ASN A 313 51.72 23.06 -28.06
N VAL A 314 50.40 23.25 -28.15
CA VAL A 314 49.49 23.34 -27.00
C VAL A 314 48.93 21.95 -26.69
N LEU A 315 48.90 21.60 -25.41
CA LEU A 315 48.28 20.39 -24.88
C LEU A 315 47.01 20.76 -24.12
N MET A 316 45.90 20.09 -24.44
CA MET A 316 44.59 20.28 -23.79
C MET A 316 44.25 19.08 -22.91
N ASN A 317 43.64 19.33 -21.75
CA ASN A 317 43.15 18.27 -20.87
C ASN A 317 41.93 18.75 -20.04
N PRO A 318 40.84 17.97 -19.93
CA PRO A 318 40.54 16.78 -20.72
C PRO A 318 40.28 17.12 -22.20
N VAL A 319 40.49 16.16 -23.09
CA VAL A 319 40.03 16.24 -24.48
C VAL A 319 38.71 15.49 -24.58
N GLN A 320 37.64 16.20 -24.89
CA GLN A 320 36.29 15.67 -25.06
C GLN A 320 35.76 16.02 -26.45
N SER A 321 34.83 15.21 -26.96
CA SER A 321 34.11 15.47 -28.21
C SER A 321 33.07 16.58 -28.07
N GLU A 322 32.56 16.79 -26.84
CA GLU A 322 31.57 17.81 -26.49
C GLU A 322 31.91 18.38 -25.11
N TYR A 323 31.68 19.68 -24.92
CA TYR A 323 31.81 20.37 -23.63
C TYR A 323 30.51 21.09 -23.32
N SER A 324 30.14 21.12 -22.05
CA SER A 324 28.91 21.71 -21.54
C SER A 324 29.18 22.65 -20.37
N PHE A 325 28.18 23.45 -20.00
CA PHE A 325 28.27 24.40 -18.89
C PHE A 325 28.97 23.81 -17.64
N LYS A 326 29.89 24.60 -17.07
CA LYS A 326 30.82 24.24 -15.98
C LYS A 326 31.91 23.21 -16.30
N ASP A 327 31.99 22.70 -17.52
CA ASP A 327 33.20 22.00 -17.95
C ASP A 327 34.36 22.98 -18.06
N HIS A 328 35.57 22.46 -17.89
CA HIS A 328 36.79 23.25 -17.97
C HIS A 328 37.84 22.51 -18.78
N VAL A 329 38.67 23.28 -19.48
CA VAL A 329 39.82 22.77 -20.22
C VAL A 329 41.06 23.45 -19.69
N LEU A 330 42.05 22.64 -19.35
CA LEU A 330 43.38 23.06 -18.96
C LEU A 330 44.30 23.04 -20.18
N PHE A 331 44.89 24.19 -20.49
CA PHE A 331 45.94 24.32 -21.50
C PHE A 331 47.31 24.33 -20.85
N THR A 332 48.21 23.54 -21.42
CA THR A 332 49.65 23.51 -21.14
C THR A 332 50.42 23.48 -22.46
N CYS A 333 51.75 23.52 -22.41
CA CYS A 333 52.58 23.45 -23.62
C CYS A 333 53.39 22.15 -23.67
N GLU A 334 53.70 21.70 -24.89
CA GLU A 334 54.66 20.63 -25.11
C GLU A 334 56.05 20.98 -24.53
N PRO A 335 56.85 19.98 -24.13
CA PRO A 335 58.20 20.19 -23.63
C PRO A 335 59.04 21.08 -24.57
N GLY A 336 59.70 22.09 -23.99
CA GLY A 336 60.49 23.06 -24.75
C GLY A 336 59.74 24.34 -25.13
N TYR A 337 58.46 24.45 -24.81
CA TYR A 337 57.65 25.65 -24.95
C TYR A 337 57.14 26.16 -23.60
N ARG A 338 56.77 27.45 -23.54
CA ARG A 338 56.06 28.07 -22.41
C ARG A 338 54.79 28.73 -22.89
N LEU A 339 53.74 28.64 -22.08
CA LEU A 339 52.43 29.18 -22.38
C LEU A 339 52.48 30.70 -22.25
N LEU A 340 51.99 31.39 -23.27
CA LEU A 340 51.94 32.85 -23.36
C LEU A 340 50.49 33.27 -23.55
N GLN A 341 49.97 34.04 -22.61
CA GLN A 341 48.62 34.61 -22.65
C GLN A 341 48.72 36.12 -22.38
N ASP A 342 48.19 36.93 -23.30
CA ASP A 342 48.16 38.40 -23.17
C ASP A 342 49.52 39.07 -22.82
N GLY A 343 50.63 38.45 -23.22
CA GLY A 343 52.00 38.94 -22.99
C GLY A 343 52.69 38.39 -21.74
N GLU A 344 52.01 37.59 -20.92
CA GLU A 344 52.56 36.98 -19.72
C GLU A 344 52.79 35.48 -19.90
N PHE A 345 53.90 34.98 -19.32
CA PHE A 345 54.20 33.55 -19.31
C PHE A 345 53.50 32.87 -18.12
N LEU A 346 52.69 31.86 -18.42
CA LEU A 346 51.96 31.07 -17.43
C LEU A 346 52.43 29.61 -17.48
N ASP A 347 52.26 28.88 -16.38
CA ASP A 347 52.50 27.44 -16.34
C ASP A 347 51.33 26.66 -16.97
N HIS A 348 50.11 27.14 -16.75
CA HIS A 348 48.87 26.60 -17.30
C HIS A 348 47.81 27.71 -17.43
N LEU A 349 46.81 27.49 -18.28
CA LEU A 349 45.62 28.34 -18.38
C LEU A 349 44.37 27.46 -18.34
N GLN A 350 43.43 27.77 -17.45
CA GLN A 350 42.12 27.13 -17.42
C GLN A 350 41.07 28.07 -18.01
N ILE A 351 40.26 27.57 -18.93
CA ILE A 351 39.03 28.23 -19.37
C ILE A 351 37.82 27.37 -18.98
N ASN A 352 36.69 28.00 -18.70
CA ASN A 352 35.45 27.35 -18.28
C ASN A 352 34.35 27.59 -19.32
N CYS A 353 33.50 26.60 -19.55
CA CYS A 353 32.31 26.73 -20.37
C CYS A 353 31.23 27.47 -19.58
N LEU A 354 30.81 28.63 -20.09
CA LEU A 354 29.85 29.54 -19.46
C LEU A 354 28.41 29.16 -19.79
N VAL A 355 27.47 29.76 -19.06
CA VAL A 355 26.03 29.46 -19.17
C VAL A 355 25.44 29.82 -20.54
N ASP A 356 26.06 30.75 -21.26
CA ASP A 356 25.65 31.17 -22.60
C ASP A 356 26.24 30.29 -23.73
N GLY A 357 27.01 29.24 -23.37
CA GLY A 357 27.69 28.38 -24.34
C GLY A 357 28.99 28.96 -24.90
N SER A 358 29.49 30.06 -24.32
CA SER A 358 30.80 30.62 -24.65
C SER A 358 31.89 30.15 -23.67
N TRP A 359 33.16 30.24 -24.09
CA TRP A 359 34.29 30.00 -23.20
C TRP A 359 34.68 31.27 -22.46
N SER A 360 35.07 31.14 -21.19
CA SER A 360 35.53 32.27 -20.35
C SER A 360 36.80 32.96 -20.87
N GLY A 361 37.50 32.36 -21.82
CA GLY A 361 38.73 32.87 -22.40
C GLY A 361 39.00 32.25 -23.77
N ARG A 362 40.04 32.73 -24.44
CA ARG A 362 40.49 32.20 -25.74
C ARG A 362 41.65 31.22 -25.54
N PRO A 363 41.84 30.23 -26.44
CA PRO A 363 43.00 29.35 -26.39
C PRO A 363 44.33 30.12 -26.42
N PRO A 364 45.31 29.76 -25.55
CA PRO A 364 46.60 30.45 -25.45
C PRO A 364 47.57 30.01 -26.55
N ARG A 365 48.73 30.65 -26.64
CA ARG A 365 49.81 30.25 -27.55
C ARG A 365 51.03 29.74 -26.80
N CYS A 366 51.75 28.80 -27.40
CA CYS A 366 53.02 28.30 -26.86
C CYS A 366 54.20 28.96 -27.57
N GLN A 367 55.11 29.57 -26.81
CA GLN A 367 56.35 30.14 -27.32
C GLN A 367 57.54 29.25 -26.99
N LYS A 368 58.38 28.97 -27.99
CA LYS A 368 59.56 28.12 -27.80
C LYS A 368 60.50 28.77 -26.79
N THR A 369 60.87 28.01 -25.76
CA THR A 369 61.90 28.45 -24.81
C THR A 369 63.25 28.33 -25.49
N ASP A 370 63.91 29.47 -25.66
CA ASP A 370 65.23 29.50 -26.27
C ASP A 370 66.22 28.85 -25.29
N SER A 371 66.67 27.64 -25.60
CA SER A 371 67.66 26.89 -24.82
C SER A 371 69.08 27.49 -24.95
N ARG A 372 69.18 28.76 -25.39
CA ARG A 372 70.42 29.52 -25.56
C ARG A 372 70.56 30.63 -24.51
N ARG A 373 70.65 30.25 -23.23
CA ARG A 373 71.32 31.10 -22.22
C ARG A 373 72.41 30.31 -21.47
N LYS A 374 73.63 30.51 -21.98
CA LYS A 374 74.95 30.40 -21.33
C LYS A 374 75.23 29.09 -20.58
N ARG A 375 75.96 28.19 -21.24
CA ARG A 375 77.12 27.54 -20.60
C ARG A 375 77.98 28.68 -20.01
N ARG A 376 77.79 28.99 -18.73
CA ARG A 376 78.75 29.79 -17.98
C ARG A 376 80.08 29.05 -18.09
N SER A 377 81.11 29.76 -18.51
CA SER A 377 82.48 29.28 -18.50
C SER A 377 82.82 28.81 -17.09
N LEU A 378 83.06 27.52 -16.94
CA LEU A 378 83.92 27.03 -15.87
C LEU A 378 85.34 27.47 -16.23
N SER A 379 85.73 28.64 -15.73
CA SER A 379 87.13 29.02 -15.69
C SER A 379 87.47 29.52 -14.29
N THR A 380 88.44 28.82 -13.69
CA THR A 380 89.37 29.29 -12.65
C THR A 380 88.84 29.37 -11.21
N VAL A 381 88.97 28.26 -10.47
CA VAL A 381 89.46 28.27 -9.08
C VAL A 381 90.30 27.00 -8.87
N LEU A 382 91.58 27.04 -9.25
CA LEU A 382 92.63 26.13 -8.76
C LEU A 382 93.98 26.78 -9.09
N ALA A 383 94.34 27.79 -8.30
CA ALA A 383 95.72 28.22 -8.08
C ALA A 383 95.70 29.25 -6.94
N ASN A 384 95.90 28.77 -5.71
CA ASN A 384 96.80 29.34 -4.71
C ASN A 384 96.51 28.72 -3.35
N HIS A 385 97.25 27.65 -3.03
CA HIS A 385 97.75 27.43 -1.69
C HIS A 385 99.02 26.58 -1.78
N SER A 386 100.16 27.24 -1.59
CA SER A 386 101.42 26.62 -1.20
C SER A 386 102.15 27.61 -0.28
N LEU A 387 102.51 27.12 0.92
CA LEU A 387 103.35 27.74 1.97
C LEU A 387 102.59 28.78 2.81
N ASP A 388 102.46 28.70 4.14
CA ASP A 388 103.26 28.03 5.19
C ASP A 388 102.56 26.88 5.93
#